data_AF-A0A962JKW0-F1
#
_entry.id   AF-A0A962JKW0-F1
#
_cell.length_a   1.000
_cell.length_b   1.000
_cell.length_c   1.000
_cell.angle_alpha   90.00
_cell.angle_beta   90.00
_cell.angle_gamma   90.00
#
_symmetry.space_group_name_H-M   'P 1'
#
loop_
_entity.id
_entity.type
_entity.pdbx_description
1 polymer ?
#
loop_
_entity_poly.entity_id
_entity_poly.type
_entity_poly.pdbx_seq_one_letter_code
_entity_poly.pdbx_strand_id
1 'polypeptide(L)' 'FAPSRFIGYANNTIDKHEANHSKDGRETTPKISKLLGKDCVFDEELEKSYREFCQALGFEANDTGAFGVKRKYWVL' A
#
# COMPACT_ATOMS: atom_id res chain seq x y z
N PHE A 1 -15.81 6.63 -4.14
CA PHE A 1 -14.43 6.11 -4.23
C PHE A 1 -14.35 4.82 -3.44
N ALA A 2 -14.03 3.69 -4.08
CA ALA A 2 -13.76 2.43 -3.37
C ALA A 2 -12.23 2.21 -3.39
N PRO A 3 -11.56 1.93 -2.26
CA PRO A 3 -10.11 1.77 -2.22
C PRO A 3 -9.66 0.64 -3.16
N SER A 4 -8.48 0.71 -3.77
CA SER A 4 -7.96 -0.39 -4.62
C SER A 4 -7.95 -1.77 -3.92
N ARG A 5 -7.87 -1.81 -2.57
CA ARG A 5 -8.08 -3.01 -1.73
C ARG A 5 -9.46 -3.67 -1.90
N PHE A 6 -10.39 -3.01 -2.58
CA PHE A 6 -11.74 -3.47 -2.92
C PHE A 6 -11.80 -4.16 -4.29
N ILE A 7 -11.02 -3.68 -5.26
CA ILE A 7 -11.09 -4.10 -6.67
C ILE A 7 -10.21 -5.34 -6.86
N GLY A 8 -10.84 -6.49 -7.13
CA GLY A 8 -10.13 -7.76 -7.45
C GLY A 8 -10.45 -8.93 -6.53
N TYR A 9 -11.12 -8.71 -5.40
CA TYR A 9 -11.58 -9.79 -4.53
C TYR A 9 -13.02 -10.19 -4.89
N ALA A 10 -13.21 -11.41 -5.38
CA ALA A 10 -14.54 -11.94 -5.69
C ALA A 10 -15.46 -11.83 -4.47
N ASN A 11 -16.68 -11.30 -4.66
CA ASN A 11 -17.72 -11.16 -3.64
C ASN A 11 -17.35 -10.29 -2.41
N ASN A 12 -16.37 -9.40 -2.53
CA ASN A 12 -16.04 -8.43 -1.49
C ASN A 12 -16.95 -7.19 -1.58
N THR A 13 -17.49 -6.74 -0.45
CA THR A 13 -18.32 -5.52 -0.35
C THR A 13 -17.62 -4.49 0.54
N ILE A 14 -18.06 -3.22 0.48
CA ILE A 14 -17.47 -2.17 1.32
C ILE A 14 -17.68 -2.48 2.81
N ASP A 15 -18.87 -2.97 3.17
CA ASP A 15 -19.20 -3.39 4.54
C ASP A 15 -18.28 -4.51 5.03
N LYS A 16 -18.04 -5.52 4.19
CA LYS A 16 -17.10 -6.62 4.52
C LYS A 16 -15.68 -6.10 4.69
N HIS A 17 -15.25 -5.15 3.86
CA HIS A 17 -13.92 -4.54 3.98
C HIS A 17 -13.80 -3.68 5.25
N GLU A 18 -14.84 -2.93 5.60
CA GLU A 18 -14.88 -2.13 6.82
C GLU A 18 -14.83 -3.01 8.08
N ALA A 19 -15.62 -4.09 8.10
CA ALA A 19 -15.66 -5.10 9.16
C ALA A 19 -14.43 -6.02 9.20
N ASN A 20 -13.57 -6.02 8.19
CA ASN A 20 -12.38 -6.88 8.16
C ASN A 20 -11.30 -6.33 9.11
N HIS A 21 -11.17 -6.96 10.27
CA HIS A 21 -10.15 -6.63 11.27
C HIS A 21 -8.73 -7.09 10.89
N SER A 22 -8.58 -7.99 9.93
CA SER A 22 -7.29 -8.52 9.45
C SER A 22 -6.84 -7.91 8.12
N LYS A 23 -7.38 -6.74 7.74
CA LYS A 23 -7.06 -6.02 6.49
C LYS A 23 -5.70 -5.31 6.49
N ASP A 24 -4.85 -5.60 7.48
CA ASP A 24 -3.52 -5.03 7.63
C ASP A 24 -2.43 -5.97 7.08
N GLY A 25 -1.19 -5.46 7.05
CA GLY A 25 -0.04 -6.18 6.50
C GLY A 25 0.69 -7.07 7.50
N ARG A 26 0.20 -7.29 8.73
CA ARG A 26 0.97 -7.95 9.80
C ARG A 26 1.37 -9.38 9.47
N GLU A 27 0.57 -10.09 8.68
CA GLU A 27 0.91 -11.45 8.22
C GLU A 27 1.51 -11.48 6.81
N THR A 28 1.04 -10.62 5.91
CA THR A 28 1.43 -10.65 4.49
C THR A 28 2.79 -10.02 4.28
N THR A 29 3.07 -8.87 4.90
CA THR A 29 4.35 -8.16 4.75
C THR A 29 5.54 -9.04 5.16
N PRO A 30 5.55 -9.73 6.33
CA PRO A 30 6.67 -10.61 6.68
C PRO A 30 6.85 -11.79 5.74
N LYS A 31 5.75 -12.38 5.23
CA LYS A 31 5.81 -13.49 4.27
C LYS A 31 6.40 -13.05 2.93
N ILE A 32 6.00 -11.87 2.44
CA ILE A 32 6.54 -11.28 1.21
C ILE A 32 8.01 -10.91 1.41
N SER A 33 8.37 -10.24 2.50
CA SER A 33 9.77 -9.92 2.80
C SER A 33 10.65 -11.16 2.86
N LYS A 34 10.16 -12.23 3.50
CA LYS A 34 10.87 -13.53 3.54
C LYS A 34 11.05 -14.13 2.16
N LEU A 35 10.03 -14.07 1.30
CA LEU A 35 10.11 -14.57 -0.08
C LEU A 35 11.13 -13.78 -0.91
N LEU A 36 11.17 -12.46 -0.74
CA LEU A 36 12.06 -11.56 -1.47
C LEU A 36 13.47 -11.47 -0.87
N GLY A 37 13.67 -11.95 0.36
CA GLY A 37 14.90 -11.77 1.12
C GLY A 37 15.21 -10.31 1.49
N LYS A 38 14.20 -9.42 1.43
CA LYS A 38 14.33 -7.98 1.63
C LYS A 38 13.14 -7.42 2.39
N ASP A 39 13.39 -6.48 3.30
CA ASP A 39 12.34 -5.76 4.01
C ASP A 39 11.93 -4.48 3.28
N CYS A 40 10.75 -3.95 3.62
CA CYS A 40 10.34 -2.65 3.14
C CYS A 40 11.17 -1.55 3.80
N VAL A 41 11.74 -0.66 2.98
CA VAL A 41 12.53 0.50 3.43
C VAL A 41 12.02 1.77 2.78
N PHE A 42 12.34 2.92 3.36
CA PHE A 42 12.13 4.19 2.67
C PHE A 42 13.14 4.30 1.53
N ASP A 43 12.68 4.75 0.38
CA ASP A 43 13.50 4.98 -0.80
C ASP A 43 13.04 6.28 -1.47
N GLU A 44 13.98 7.19 -1.73
CA GLU A 44 13.69 8.55 -2.21
C GLU A 44 13.26 8.55 -3.68
N GLU A 45 13.89 7.74 -4.53
CA GLU A 45 13.58 7.66 -5.96
C GLU A 45 12.20 7.04 -6.18
N LEU A 46 11.88 5.98 -5.43
CA LEU A 46 10.56 5.36 -5.48
C LEU A 46 9.46 6.26 -4.92
N GLU A 47 9.73 7.02 -3.85
CA GLU A 47 8.78 8.01 -3.32
C GLU A 47 8.52 9.13 -4.34
N LYS A 48 9.56 9.63 -5.00
CA LYS A 48 9.41 10.62 -6.08
C LYS A 48 8.56 10.06 -7.22
N SER A 49 8.88 8.85 -7.70
CA SER A 49 8.16 8.18 -8.78
C SER A 49 6.68 7.94 -8.42
N TYR A 50 6.40 7.57 -7.18
CA TYR A 50 5.02 7.42 -6.67
C TYR A 50 4.24 8.74 -6.72
N ARG A 51 4.87 9.86 -6.32
CA ARG A 51 4.24 11.18 -6.35
C ARG A 51 3.97 11.64 -7.77
N GLU A 52 4.94 11.47 -8.67
CA GLU A 52 4.78 11.76 -10.11
C GLU A 52 3.64 10.93 -10.72
N PHE A 53 3.53 9.65 -10.35
CA PHE A 53 2.43 8.79 -10.77
C PHE A 53 1.06 9.29 -10.29
N CYS A 54 0.95 9.71 -9.03
CA CYS A 54 -0.29 10.29 -8.51
C CYS A 54 -0.67 11.58 -9.24
N GLN A 55 0.30 12.47 -9.47
CA GLN A 55 0.11 13.71 -10.22
C GLN A 55 -0.36 13.44 -11.65
N ALA A 56 0.22 12.45 -12.33
CA ALA A 56 -0.19 12.05 -13.67
C ALA A 56 -1.65 11.55 -13.74
N LEU A 57 -2.17 11.00 -12.64
CA LEU A 57 -3.57 10.60 -12.50
C LEU A 57 -4.50 11.75 -12.06
N GLY A 58 -3.96 12.95 -11.85
CA GLY A 58 -4.74 14.14 -11.50
C GLY A 58 -5.05 14.30 -10.01
N PHE A 59 -4.30 13.65 -9.12
CA PHE A 59 -4.46 13.85 -7.68
C PHE A 59 -3.12 13.98 -6.93
N GLU A 60 -3.14 14.70 -5.82
CA GLU A 60 -1.97 14.88 -4.98
C GLU A 60 -1.79 13.69 -4.03
N ALA A 61 -0.57 13.18 -3.96
CA ALA A 61 -0.23 12.11 -3.03
C ALA A 61 -0.22 12.64 -1.58
N ASN A 62 -0.74 11.85 -0.64
CA ASN A 62 -0.59 12.15 0.78
C ASN A 62 0.90 12.18 1.18
N ASP A 63 1.26 13.11 2.07
CA ASP A 63 2.61 13.27 2.57
C ASP A 63 3.17 12.05 3.31
N THR A 64 2.27 11.27 3.91
CA THR A 64 2.62 10.07 4.66
C THR A 64 1.89 8.85 4.11
N GLY A 65 2.45 7.68 4.41
CA GLY A 65 1.79 6.40 4.23
C GLY A 65 0.71 6.15 5.28
N ALA A 66 0.28 4.89 5.40
CA ALA A 66 -0.70 4.51 6.41
C ALA A 66 -0.20 4.85 7.83
N PHE A 67 -1.11 5.21 8.74
CA PHE A 67 -0.80 5.52 10.15
C PHE A 67 0.20 6.66 10.35
N GLY A 68 0.34 7.58 9.38
CA GLY A 68 1.22 8.75 9.50
C GLY A 68 2.71 8.45 9.39
N VAL A 69 3.10 7.22 9.03
CA VAL A 69 4.52 6.86 8.85
C VAL A 69 4.99 7.10 7.42
N LYS A 70 6.30 7.26 7.21
CA LYS A 70 6.87 7.29 5.86
C LYS A 70 6.51 6.02 5.10
N ARG A 71 6.15 6.17 3.82
CA ARG A 71 5.89 5.04 2.93
C ARG A 71 7.18 4.23 2.76
N LYS A 72 7.03 2.91 2.71
CA LYS A 72 8.14 1.97 2.56
C LYS A 72 7.89 1.10 1.33
N TYR A 73 8.97 0.65 0.71
CA TYR A 73 8.99 -0.05 -0.55
C TYR A 73 9.92 -1.26 -0.45
N TRP A 74 9.60 -2.34 -1.18
CA TRP A 74 10.57 -3.40 -1.44
C TRP A 74 11.46 -2.95 -2.61
N VAL A 75 12.72 -2.61 -2.34
CA VAL A 75 13.71 -2.23 -3.35
C VAL A 75 14.38 -3.50 -3.88
N LEU A 76 14.02 -3.92 -5.09
CA LEU A 76 14.45 -5.19 -5.69
C LEU A 76 15.80 -5.08 -6.40
#